data_AF-A0A0B1P411-F1
#
_entry.id   AF-A0A0B1P411-F1
#
_cell.length_a   1.000
_cell.length_b   1.000
_cell.length_c   1.000
_cell.angle_alpha   90.00
_cell.angle_beta   90.00
_cell.angle_gamma   90.00
#
_symmetry.space_group_name_H-M   'P 1'
#
loop_
_entity.id
_entity.type
_entity.pdbx_description
1 polymer ?
#
loop_
_entity_poly.entity_id
_entity_poly.type
_entity_poly.pdbx_seq_one_letter_code
_entity_poly.pdbx_strand_id
1 'polypeptide(L)'
;MIENRHQATENDVETLKEALKAEFPIQVVERTEGNLQQEIRSFKQLLEEPLLAYYGRPKHLLRRVYRRDESVQVISSMIVNPLSPLEKMMLSGIVSAFVEGLFDAELRSLSIRRSVMGCGSLLGAVLLLTL
;
A
#
# COMPACT_ATOMS: atom_id res chain seq x y z
N MET A 1 -26.99 -15.37 -9.85
CA MET A 1 -28.02 -14.32 -9.76
C MET A 1 -28.49 -14.31 -8.31
N ILE A 2 -28.38 -13.22 -7.55
CA ILE A 2 -28.82 -13.19 -6.14
C ILE A 2 -30.32 -12.86 -6.16
N GLU A 3 -31.16 -13.88 -6.06
CA GLU A 3 -32.60 -13.79 -6.36
C GLU A 3 -33.43 -13.07 -5.28
N ASN A 4 -32.87 -12.75 -4.10
CA ASN A 4 -33.64 -12.23 -2.97
C ASN A 4 -33.02 -11.03 -2.24
N ARG A 5 -32.39 -10.09 -2.96
CA ARG A 5 -31.79 -8.88 -2.35
C ARG A 5 -32.78 -8.04 -1.53
N HIS A 6 -34.06 -8.07 -1.88
CA HIS A 6 -35.12 -7.27 -1.24
C HIS A 6 -35.78 -7.96 -0.03
N GLN A 7 -35.46 -9.24 0.22
CA GLN A 7 -36.00 -10.04 1.33
C GLN A 7 -34.91 -10.51 2.31
N ALA A 8 -33.67 -10.08 2.12
CA ALA A 8 -32.56 -10.42 3.00
C ALA A 8 -32.86 -9.94 4.43
N THR A 9 -32.87 -10.88 5.36
CA THR A 9 -33.09 -10.65 6.79
C THR A 9 -31.76 -10.51 7.53
N GLU A 10 -31.78 -10.00 8.76
CA GLU A 10 -30.58 -9.97 9.62
C GLU A 10 -30.01 -11.38 9.85
N ASN A 11 -30.88 -12.40 9.89
CA ASN A 11 -30.49 -13.80 10.03
C ASN A 11 -29.72 -14.33 8.82
N ASP A 12 -30.02 -13.87 7.61
CA ASP A 12 -29.25 -14.22 6.40
C ASP A 12 -27.85 -13.59 6.44
N VAL A 13 -27.73 -12.38 6.98
CA VAL A 13 -26.44 -11.73 7.20
C VAL A 13 -25.62 -12.46 8.25
N GLU A 14 -26.24 -12.93 9.33
CA GLU A 14 -25.58 -13.72 10.36
C GLU A 14 -25.13 -15.09 9.82
N THR A 15 -26.01 -15.77 9.07
CA THR A 15 -25.69 -17.04 8.42
C THR A 15 -24.53 -16.89 7.44
N LEU A 16 -24.52 -15.82 6.63
CA LEU A 16 -23.41 -15.52 5.73
C LEU A 16 -22.12 -15.21 6.50
N LYS A 17 -22.19 -14.46 7.61
CA LYS A 17 -21.03 -14.18 8.46
C LYS A 17 -20.44 -15.47 9.03
N GLU A 18 -21.27 -16.37 9.53
CA GLU A 18 -20.82 -17.65 10.07
C GLU A 18 -20.26 -18.58 8.97
N ALA A 19 -20.89 -18.63 7.79
CA ALA A 19 -20.36 -19.35 6.64
C ALA A 19 -18.99 -18.81 6.21
N LEU A 20 -18.82 -17.48 6.18
CA LEU A 20 -17.54 -16.85 5.86
C LEU A 20 -16.48 -17.12 6.93
N LYS A 21 -16.84 -17.13 8.22
CA LYS A 21 -15.91 -17.49 9.30
C LYS A 21 -15.52 -18.98 9.26
N ALA A 22 -16.44 -19.85 8.86
CA ALA A 22 -16.19 -21.29 8.76
C ALA A 22 -15.31 -21.62 7.56
N GLU A 23 -15.56 -20.98 6.41
CA GLU A 23 -14.79 -21.18 5.18
C GLU A 23 -13.42 -20.47 5.23
N PHE A 24 -13.38 -19.30 5.86
CA PHE A 24 -12.17 -18.50 6.08
C PHE A 24 -11.94 -18.31 7.58
N PRO A 25 -11.55 -19.36 8.32
CA PRO A 25 -11.23 -19.24 9.73
C PRO A 25 -10.20 -18.14 9.89
N ILE A 26 -10.46 -17.21 10.82
CA ILE A 26 -9.55 -16.10 11.12
C ILE A 26 -8.24 -16.73 11.60
N GLN A 27 -7.32 -16.92 10.68
CA GLN A 27 -5.93 -17.16 11.02
C GLN A 27 -5.45 -15.83 11.57
N VAL A 28 -5.34 -15.75 12.89
CA VAL A 28 -4.45 -14.77 13.52
C VAL A 28 -3.05 -15.19 13.08
N VAL A 29 -2.65 -14.75 11.89
CA VAL A 29 -1.25 -14.72 11.54
C VAL A 29 -0.66 -13.75 12.55
N GLU A 30 0.07 -14.27 13.54
CA GLU A 30 0.94 -13.46 14.37
C GLU A 30 1.97 -12.82 13.44
N ARG A 31 1.58 -11.67 12.88
CA ARG A 31 2.43 -10.88 11.98
C ARG A 31 3.40 -10.14 12.87
N THR A 32 4.44 -10.85 13.27
CA THR A 32 5.60 -10.28 13.96
C THR A 32 6.15 -9.14 13.09
N GLU A 33 6.34 -7.95 13.65
CA GLU A 33 6.90 -6.78 12.96
C GLU A 33 8.20 -7.09 12.19
N GLY A 34 8.94 -8.13 12.61
CA GLY A 34 10.11 -8.65 11.92
C GLY A 34 9.86 -9.10 10.47
N ASN A 35 8.68 -9.65 10.14
CA ASN A 35 8.34 -10.03 8.77
C ASN A 35 8.15 -8.79 7.87
N LEU A 36 7.51 -7.74 8.39
CA LEU A 36 7.29 -6.51 7.64
C LEU A 36 8.58 -5.75 7.33
N GLN A 37 9.47 -5.63 8.32
CA GLN A 37 10.76 -4.99 8.10
C GLN A 37 11.62 -5.78 7.10
N GLN A 38 11.56 -7.11 7.12
CA GLN A 38 12.23 -7.94 6.14
C GLN A 38 11.62 -7.80 4.74
N GLU A 39 10.29 -7.71 4.64
CA GLU A 39 9.57 -7.46 3.39
C GLU A 39 9.94 -6.09 2.79
N ILE A 40 10.07 -5.05 3.61
CA ILE A 40 10.55 -3.72 3.19
C ILE A 40 12.00 -3.78 2.73
N ARG A 41 12.89 -4.46 3.45
CA ARG A 41 14.33 -4.54 3.09
C ARG A 41 14.60 -5.38 1.85
N SER A 42 13.71 -6.31 1.53
CA SER A 42 13.84 -7.19 0.35
C SER A 42 13.15 -6.63 -0.90
N PHE A 43 12.61 -5.40 -0.82
CA PHE A 43 11.89 -4.78 -1.93
C PHE A 43 12.81 -4.53 -3.12
N LYS A 44 12.57 -5.25 -4.22
CA LYS A 44 13.27 -5.08 -5.50
C LYS A 44 12.33 -5.34 -6.66
N GLN A 45 12.45 -4.50 -7.68
CA GLN A 45 11.82 -4.65 -8.98
C GLN A 45 12.49 -5.82 -9.71
N LEU A 46 11.69 -6.68 -10.31
CA LEU A 46 12.22 -7.77 -11.13
C LEU A 46 12.63 -7.25 -12.53
N LEU A 47 13.57 -7.96 -13.18
CA LEU A 47 14.16 -7.58 -14.47
C LEU A 47 13.13 -7.17 -15.55
N GLU A 48 11.99 -7.85 -15.60
CA GLU A 48 10.94 -7.65 -16.59
C GLU A 48 9.64 -7.09 -15.98
N GLU A 49 9.67 -6.70 -14.71
CA GLU A 49 8.48 -6.19 -14.01
C GLU A 49 8.23 -4.73 -14.42
N PRO A 50 7.09 -4.41 -15.06
CA PRO A 50 6.76 -3.04 -15.40
C PRO A 50 6.64 -2.18 -14.14
N LEU A 51 7.04 -0.90 -14.21
CA LEU A 51 7.03 0.03 -13.07
C LEU A 51 5.66 0.08 -12.35
N LEU A 52 4.56 0.02 -13.10
CA LEU A 52 3.21 0.05 -12.53
C LEU A 52 2.88 -1.24 -11.75
N ALA A 53 3.34 -2.39 -12.24
CA ALA A 53 3.21 -3.67 -11.53
C ALA A 53 4.05 -3.65 -10.25
N TYR A 54 5.29 -3.14 -10.36
CA TYR A 54 6.18 -2.97 -9.22
C TYR A 54 5.57 -2.04 -8.17
N TYR A 55 5.01 -0.88 -8.57
CA TYR A 55 4.28 0.05 -7.69
C TYR A 55 3.06 -0.58 -6.99
N GLY A 56 2.42 -1.58 -7.60
CA GLY A 56 1.32 -2.32 -6.99
C GLY A 56 1.73 -3.00 -5.68
N ARG A 57 2.96 -3.50 -5.59
CA ARG A 57 3.49 -4.23 -4.42
C ARG A 57 3.66 -3.34 -3.17
N PRO A 58 4.37 -2.19 -3.21
CA PRO A 58 4.53 -1.32 -2.05
C PRO A 58 3.20 -0.64 -1.69
N LYS A 59 2.31 -0.42 -2.66
CA LYS A 59 0.93 0.03 -2.39
C LYS A 59 0.14 -1.03 -1.61
N HIS A 60 0.31 -2.31 -1.94
CA HIS A 60 -0.30 -3.39 -1.18
C HIS A 60 0.29 -3.49 0.23
N LEU A 61 1.61 -3.35 0.37
CA LEU A 61 2.29 -3.31 1.65
C LEU A 61 1.76 -2.16 2.52
N LEU A 62 1.67 -0.94 1.98
CA LEU A 62 1.12 0.21 2.67
C LEU A 62 -0.30 -0.03 3.19
N ARG A 63 -1.16 -0.65 2.37
CA ARG A 63 -2.52 -1.03 2.76
C ARG A 63 -2.54 -2.03 3.92
N ARG A 64 -1.55 -2.93 3.99
CA ARG A 64 -1.42 -3.93 5.06
C ARG A 64 -0.94 -3.32 6.38
N VAL A 65 -0.07 -2.32 6.36
CA VAL A 65 0.55 -1.77 7.58
C VAL A 65 -0.22 -0.57 8.15
N TYR A 66 -0.56 0.42 7.33
CA TYR A 66 -1.15 1.69 7.79
C TYR A 66 -2.40 2.14 7.01
N ARG A 67 -2.85 1.30 6.06
CA ARG A 67 -4.06 1.45 5.24
C ARG A 67 -4.07 2.61 4.22
N ARG A 68 -3.32 3.70 4.45
CA ARG A 68 -3.45 4.94 3.66
C ARG A 68 -2.11 5.56 3.28
N ASP A 69 -2.07 6.14 2.08
CA ASP A 69 -0.99 6.99 1.56
C ASP A 69 -1.22 8.44 2.00
N GLU A 70 -0.18 9.27 1.92
CA GLU A 70 -0.37 10.71 2.16
C GLU A 70 -1.24 11.32 1.05
N SER A 71 -2.18 12.18 1.42
CA SER A 71 -3.05 12.83 0.44
C SER A 71 -2.20 13.72 -0.47
N VAL A 72 -2.17 13.39 -1.77
CA VAL A 72 -1.55 14.24 -2.79
C VAL A 72 -2.36 15.53 -2.99
N GLN A 73 -3.64 15.52 -2.63
CA GLN A 73 -4.52 16.69 -2.74
C GLN A 73 -4.53 17.50 -1.45
N VAL A 74 -3.84 18.65 -1.51
CA VAL A 74 -4.02 19.78 -0.60
C VAL A 74 -5.23 20.58 -1.10
N ILE A 75 -6.45 20.06 -0.93
CA ILE A 75 -7.65 20.89 -1.18
C ILE A 75 -7.79 21.80 0.03
N SER A 76 -7.43 23.07 -0.15
CA SER A 76 -7.67 24.17 0.79
C SER A 76 -7.01 24.02 2.17
N SER A 77 -5.67 23.99 2.24
CA SER A 77 -4.83 24.20 3.45
C SER A 77 -5.17 23.42 4.74
N MET A 78 -6.16 22.52 4.71
CA MET A 78 -6.58 21.68 5.81
C MET A 78 -6.27 20.25 5.40
N ILE A 79 -5.20 19.71 5.99
CA ILE A 79 -4.96 18.27 5.96
C ILE A 79 -6.04 17.64 6.83
N VAL A 80 -7.12 17.17 6.20
CA VAL A 80 -8.16 16.41 6.90
C VAL A 80 -7.53 15.07 7.26
N ASN A 81 -7.28 14.87 8.56
CA ASN A 81 -6.73 13.64 9.14
C ASN A 81 -5.25 13.37 8.73
N PRO A 82 -4.28 14.15 9.22
CA PRO A 82 -2.87 13.97 8.91
C PRO A 82 -2.35 12.62 9.41
N LEU A 83 -1.41 12.05 8.66
CA LEU A 83 -0.65 10.88 9.13
C LEU A 83 0.07 11.23 10.43
N SER A 84 -0.02 10.33 11.41
CA SER A 84 0.76 10.36 12.64
C SER A 84 2.26 10.28 12.35
N PRO A 85 3.14 10.69 13.28
CA PRO A 85 4.58 10.61 13.09
C PRO A 85 5.08 9.20 12.74
N LEU A 86 4.49 8.16 13.33
CA LEU A 86 4.83 6.77 13.04
C LEU A 86 4.42 6.37 11.62
N GLU A 87 3.20 6.73 11.19
CA GLU A 87 2.74 6.48 9.82
C GLU A 87 3.64 7.15 8.79
N LYS A 88 4.07 8.40 9.04
CA LYS A 88 5.01 9.12 8.17
C LYS A 88 6.37 8.45 8.08
N MET A 89 6.93 8.05 9.22
CA MET A 89 8.21 7.34 9.27
C MET A 89 8.17 6.05 8.45
N MET A 90 7.10 5.27 8.58
CA MET A 90 6.96 4.01 7.88
C MET A 90 6.67 4.19 6.40
N LEU A 91 5.85 5.18 6.03
CA LEU A 91 5.61 5.54 4.64
C LEU A 91 6.92 5.99 3.96
N SER A 92 7.74 6.79 4.65
CA SER A 92 9.07 7.16 4.16
C SER A 92 9.95 5.93 3.96
N GLY A 93 9.96 4.98 4.90
CA GLY A 93 10.68 3.71 4.73
C GLY A 93 10.22 2.91 3.51
N ILE A 94 8.91 2.85 3.26
CA ILE A 94 8.33 2.16 2.08
C ILE A 94 8.70 2.90 0.78
N VAL A 95 8.65 4.23 0.76
CA VAL A 95 9.05 5.04 -0.40
C VAL A 95 10.54 4.85 -0.71
N SER A 96 11.41 4.89 0.30
CA SER A 96 12.84 4.63 0.13
C SER A 96 13.08 3.23 -0.42
N ALA A 97 12.47 2.19 0.16
CA ALA A 97 12.61 0.82 -0.33
C ALA A 97 12.10 0.64 -1.77
N PHE A 98 11.00 1.33 -2.14
CA PHE A 98 10.51 1.34 -3.51
C PHE A 98 11.51 1.99 -4.48
N VAL A 99 12.10 3.13 -4.12
CA VAL A 99 13.05 3.84 -4.99
C VAL A 99 14.38 3.09 -5.09
N GLU A 100 14.90 2.59 -3.98
CA GLU A 100 16.15 1.82 -3.92
C GLU A 100 16.03 0.48 -4.66
N GLY A 101 14.83 -0.10 -4.66
CA GLY A 101 14.56 -1.37 -5.32
C GLY A 101 14.34 -1.27 -6.83
N LEU A 102 14.34 -0.07 -7.43
CA LEU A 102 14.20 0.09 -8.89
C LEU A 102 15.32 -0.62 -9.64
N PHE A 103 14.95 -1.42 -10.63
CA PHE A 103 15.90 -2.16 -11.45
C PHE A 103 16.50 -1.27 -12.55
N ASP A 104 15.63 -0.52 -13.23
CA ASP A 104 15.98 0.33 -14.36
C ASP A 104 16.94 1.46 -13.95
N ALA A 105 18.08 1.56 -14.64
CA ALA A 105 19.12 2.55 -14.37
C ALA A 105 18.69 3.99 -14.67
N GLU A 106 17.85 4.20 -15.70
CA GLU A 106 17.30 5.50 -16.03
C GLU A 106 16.27 5.93 -14.99
N LEU A 107 15.42 5.02 -14.52
CA LEU A 107 14.49 5.33 -13.42
C LEU A 107 15.23 5.65 -12.12
N ARG A 108 16.33 4.96 -11.82
CA ARG A 108 17.19 5.30 -10.67
C ARG A 108 17.88 6.66 -10.83
N SER A 109 18.35 6.99 -12.02
CA SER A 109 18.92 8.31 -12.28
C SER A 109 17.87 9.42 -12.14
N LEU A 110 16.68 9.18 -12.70
CA LEU A 110 15.53 10.09 -12.62
C LEU A 110 15.06 10.28 -11.18
N SER A 111 15.06 9.22 -10.38
CA SER A 111 14.64 9.27 -8.98
C SER A 111 15.53 10.20 -8.14
N ILE A 112 16.84 10.19 -8.41
CA ILE A 112 17.82 11.10 -7.79
C ILE A 112 17.57 12.53 -8.26
N ARG A 113 17.49 12.75 -9.58
CA ARG A 113 17.31 14.09 -10.18
C ARG A 113 16.04 14.79 -9.68
N ARG A 114 14.96 14.03 -9.46
CA ARG A 114 13.65 14.54 -9.01
C ARG A 114 13.43 14.41 -7.50
N SER A 115 14.45 14.01 -6.74
CA SER A 115 14.39 13.85 -5.28
C SER A 115 13.21 12.98 -4.82
N VAL A 116 12.94 11.90 -5.55
CA VAL A 116 11.75 11.04 -5.38
C VAL A 116 11.69 10.39 -3.99
N MET A 117 12.84 10.05 -3.40
CA MET A 117 12.90 9.54 -2.02
C MET A 117 12.35 10.50 -0.97
N GLY A 118 12.37 11.80 -1.24
CA GLY A 118 11.81 12.82 -0.36
C GLY A 118 10.29 12.96 -0.46
N CYS A 119 9.64 12.18 -1.33
CA CYS A 119 8.19 12.21 -1.46
C CYS A 119 7.53 11.64 -0.21
N GLY A 120 6.61 12.42 0.39
CA GLY A 120 5.75 11.94 1.47
C GLY A 120 4.66 10.98 1.00
N SER A 121 4.51 10.78 -0.32
CA SER A 121 3.51 9.88 -0.92
C SER A 121 4.13 8.91 -1.91
N LEU A 122 3.67 7.65 -1.87
CA LEU A 122 4.05 6.62 -2.83
C LEU A 122 3.45 6.90 -4.22
N LEU A 123 2.22 7.41 -4.30
CA LEU A 123 1.65 7.89 -5.56
C LEU A 123 2.47 9.05 -6.14
N GLY A 124 2.84 10.03 -5.31
CA GLY A 124 3.69 11.15 -5.73
C GLY A 124 5.03 10.66 -6.30
N ALA A 125 5.65 9.67 -5.63
CA ALA A 125 6.90 9.09 -6.08
C ALA A 125 6.80 8.47 -7.49
N VAL A 126 5.72 7.72 -7.78
CA VAL A 126 5.51 7.13 -9.11
C VAL A 126 5.23 8.17 -10.17
N LEU A 127 4.43 9.20 -9.87
CA LEU A 127 4.16 10.28 -10.83
C LEU A 127 5.45 10.99 -11.25
N LEU A 128 6.39 11.19 -10.32
CA LEU A 128 7.71 11.74 -10.65
C LEU A 128 8.60 10.79 -11.45
N LEU A 129 8.25 9.51 -11.60
CA LEU A 129 8.98 8.57 -12.45
C LEU A 129 8.34 8.37 -13.83
N THR A 130 7.11 8.85 -14.02
CA THR A 130 6.35 8.68 -15.27
C THR A 130 6.12 9.96 -16.06
N LEU A 131 6.34 11.13 -15.45
CA LEU A 131 6.36 12.46 -16.12
C LEU A 131 7.73 12.79 -16.69
#